data_AF-A0A5D2JPP9-F1
#
_entry.id   AF-A0A5D2JPP9-F1
#
_cell.length_a   1.000
_cell.length_b   1.000
_cell.length_c   1.000
_cell.angle_alpha   90.00
_cell.angle_beta   90.00
_cell.angle_gamma   90.00
#
_symmetry.space_group_name_H-M   'P 1'
#
loop_
_entity.id
_entity.type
_entity.pdbx_description
1 polymer ?
#
loop_
_entity_poly.entity_id
_entity_poly.type
_entity_poly.pdbx_seq_one_letter_code
_entity_poly.pdbx_strand_id
1 'polypeptide(L)'
;MATLSHDLTIEILRGLSVKDLLRFKCVSKLWCSSIDDPYFIKLHLSDSLKTNTNHSLILRRWGYDFLSVNYDSLKTTQVINPPLTNSPIKILGYCNGLLALIDDKDRIFLWNPSTRKSQVLPSTEIEFSSTSISSAPSTYYGFGYEPISDDYKLVRMVQSHGNNDEYFHSEAKVYSLRSNCWRRIKDVCFYLKNRKFGFLANNALHWMVFKTPQSDNRNLVGFNLGSEEFHFLELPDFCLDKLFWEINNFVVDVWIMKEYGVKQSWIKSISWN
;
A
#
# COMPACT_ATOMS: atom_id res chain seq x y z
N MET A 1 12.91 -46.76 -5.47
CA MET A 1 12.12 -45.61 -4.98
C MET A 1 11.68 -44.82 -6.19
N ALA A 2 10.38 -44.60 -6.39
CA ALA A 2 9.91 -43.76 -7.49
C ALA A 2 10.20 -42.29 -7.16
N THR A 3 10.99 -41.63 -8.00
CA THR A 3 11.28 -40.20 -7.88
C THR A 3 10.23 -39.42 -8.67
N LEU A 4 9.46 -38.59 -7.99
CA LEU A 4 8.58 -37.62 -8.64
C LEU A 4 9.45 -36.66 -9.49
N SER A 5 9.01 -36.29 -10.70
CA SER A 5 9.75 -35.31 -11.50
C SER A 5 9.78 -33.94 -10.82
N HIS A 6 10.76 -33.12 -11.18
CA HIS A 6 10.85 -31.75 -10.66
C HIS A 6 9.59 -30.95 -11.00
N ASP A 7 9.10 -31.07 -12.24
CA ASP A 7 7.91 -30.35 -12.71
C ASP A 7 6.65 -30.71 -11.90
N LEU A 8 6.42 -32.00 -11.67
CA LEU A 8 5.29 -32.46 -10.83
C LEU A 8 5.43 -31.98 -9.38
N THR A 9 6.67 -31.89 -8.88
CA THR A 9 6.92 -31.33 -7.54
C THR A 9 6.53 -29.86 -7.49
N ILE A 10 6.91 -29.06 -8.50
CA ILE A 10 6.53 -27.65 -8.60
C ILE A 10 5.02 -27.48 -8.70
N GLU A 11 4.33 -28.29 -9.50
CA GLU A 11 2.86 -28.26 -9.61
C GLU A 11 2.17 -28.54 -8.26
N ILE A 12 2.64 -29.54 -7.51
CA ILE A 12 2.11 -29.84 -6.17
C ILE A 12 2.34 -28.64 -5.25
N LEU A 13 3.56 -28.09 -5.21
CA LEU A 13 3.92 -26.96 -4.35
C LEU A 13 3.08 -25.71 -4.68
N ARG A 14 2.80 -25.45 -5.96
CA ARG A 14 1.96 -24.31 -6.39
C ARG A 14 0.54 -24.34 -5.80
N GLY A 15 0.00 -25.52 -5.55
CA GLY A 15 -1.34 -25.69 -4.96
C GLY A 15 -1.40 -25.46 -3.45
N LEU A 16 -0.27 -25.26 -2.78
CA LEU A 16 -0.21 -25.18 -1.33
C LEU A 16 -0.37 -23.75 -0.80
N SER A 17 -0.82 -23.66 0.46
CA SER A 17 -0.82 -22.39 1.17
C SER A 17 0.61 -21.91 1.46
N VAL A 18 0.80 -20.60 1.62
CA VAL A 18 2.13 -20.05 2.00
C VAL A 18 2.65 -20.68 3.31
N LYS A 19 1.74 -20.99 4.25
CA LYS A 19 2.10 -21.61 5.53
C LYS A 19 2.64 -23.04 5.33
N ASP A 20 2.01 -23.81 4.46
CA ASP A 20 2.43 -25.19 4.19
C ASP A 20 3.72 -25.23 3.38
N LEU A 21 3.89 -24.31 2.41
CA LEU A 21 5.17 -24.12 1.72
C LEU A 21 6.32 -23.87 2.69
N LEU A 22 6.13 -22.97 3.66
CA LEU A 22 7.18 -22.68 4.65
C LEU A 22 7.51 -23.89 5.54
N ARG A 23 6.52 -24.73 5.87
CA ARG A 23 6.75 -26.00 6.57
C ARG A 23 7.52 -26.98 5.70
N PHE A 24 7.17 -27.06 4.43
CA PHE A 24 7.73 -28.03 3.48
C PHE A 24 9.18 -27.76 3.07
N LYS A 25 9.70 -26.56 3.36
CA LYS A 25 11.13 -26.29 3.26
C LYS A 25 12.01 -27.24 4.07
N CYS A 26 11.51 -27.83 5.16
CA CYS A 26 12.30 -28.78 5.96
C CYS A 26 12.35 -30.20 5.37
N VAL A 27 11.54 -30.51 4.35
CA VAL A 27 11.42 -31.86 3.78
C VAL A 27 12.67 -32.26 3.01
N SER A 28 13.24 -31.37 2.21
CA SER A 28 14.50 -31.62 1.48
C SER A 28 15.18 -30.32 1.05
N LYS A 29 16.49 -30.39 0.76
CA LYS A 29 17.23 -29.26 0.17
C LYS A 29 16.65 -28.79 -1.15
N LEU A 30 16.20 -29.73 -1.99
CA LEU A 30 15.60 -29.43 -3.29
C LEU A 30 14.27 -28.67 -3.14
N TRP A 31 13.43 -29.09 -2.18
CA TRP A 31 12.16 -28.41 -1.91
C TRP A 31 12.42 -27.02 -1.33
N CYS A 32 13.35 -26.91 -0.39
CA CYS A 32 13.78 -25.61 0.15
C CYS A 32 14.22 -24.65 -0.97
N SER A 33 15.13 -25.09 -1.85
CA SER A 33 15.62 -24.26 -2.96
C SER A 33 14.54 -23.91 -3.96
N SER A 34 13.61 -24.83 -4.25
CA SER A 34 12.49 -24.58 -5.17
C SER A 34 11.51 -23.55 -4.59
N ILE A 35 11.25 -23.59 -3.29
CA ILE A 35 10.31 -22.67 -2.63
C ILE A 35 10.93 -21.28 -2.44
N ASP A 36 12.26 -21.20 -2.27
CA ASP A 36 13.00 -19.94 -2.19
C ASP A 36 13.34 -19.33 -3.56
N ASP A 37 13.08 -20.05 -4.65
CA ASP A 37 13.34 -19.57 -6.01
C ASP A 37 12.43 -18.36 -6.36
N PRO A 38 12.99 -17.23 -6.84
CA PRO A 38 12.21 -16.05 -7.18
C PRO A 38 11.14 -16.29 -8.26
N TYR A 39 11.41 -17.19 -9.21
CA TYR A 39 10.44 -17.52 -10.26
C TYR A 39 9.26 -18.29 -9.67
N PHE A 40 9.50 -19.28 -8.80
CA PHE A 40 8.43 -19.96 -8.06
C PHE A 40 7.60 -18.99 -7.22
N ILE A 41 8.23 -18.06 -6.50
CA ILE A 41 7.52 -17.07 -5.67
C ILE A 41 6.57 -16.20 -6.53
N LYS A 42 7.05 -15.70 -7.67
CA LYS A 42 6.23 -14.90 -8.60
C LYS A 42 5.10 -15.73 -9.22
N LEU A 43 5.37 -16.98 -9.57
CA LEU A 43 4.39 -17.88 -10.13
C LEU A 43 3.27 -18.19 -9.12
N HIS A 44 3.63 -18.55 -7.89
CA HIS A 44 2.69 -18.80 -6.79
C HIS A 44 1.84 -17.57 -6.46
N LEU A 45 2.46 -16.38 -6.41
CA LEU A 45 1.74 -15.12 -6.24
C LEU A 45 0.76 -14.86 -7.40
N SER A 46 1.18 -15.07 -8.64
CA SER A 46 0.31 -14.90 -9.81
C SER A 46 -0.88 -15.84 -9.77
N ASP A 47 -0.67 -17.10 -9.38
CA ASP A 47 -1.74 -18.08 -9.23
C ASP A 47 -2.70 -17.71 -8.10
N SER A 48 -2.18 -17.26 -6.96
CA SER A 48 -2.97 -16.76 -5.83
C SER A 48 -3.87 -15.60 -6.24
N LEU A 49 -3.34 -14.60 -6.96
CA LEU A 49 -4.10 -13.47 -7.47
C LEU A 49 -5.19 -13.89 -8.48
N LYS A 50 -4.89 -14.85 -9.36
CA LYS A 50 -5.86 -15.36 -10.36
C LYS A 50 -6.96 -16.21 -9.75
N THR A 51 -6.62 -17.05 -8.78
CA THR A 51 -7.54 -18.02 -8.15
C THR A 51 -8.25 -17.43 -6.93
N ASN A 52 -7.92 -16.20 -6.55
CA ASN A 52 -8.39 -15.54 -5.34
C ASN A 52 -8.08 -16.32 -4.04
N THR A 53 -7.03 -17.16 -4.02
CA THR A 53 -6.63 -17.95 -2.85
C THR A 53 -5.51 -17.27 -2.06
N ASN A 54 -5.24 -17.73 -0.83
CA ASN A 54 -4.17 -17.18 0.04
C ASN A 54 -4.35 -15.70 0.40
N HIS A 55 -5.57 -15.18 0.30
CA HIS A 55 -5.89 -13.82 0.71
C HIS A 55 -6.17 -13.78 2.21
N SER A 56 -5.45 -12.90 2.90
CA SER A 56 -5.70 -12.57 4.29
C SER A 56 -6.00 -11.09 4.40
N LEU A 57 -7.10 -10.77 5.09
CA LEU A 57 -7.37 -9.42 5.53
C LEU A 57 -6.58 -9.14 6.80
N ILE A 58 -5.74 -8.10 6.76
CA ILE A 58 -5.02 -7.64 7.94
C ILE A 58 -5.80 -6.49 8.57
N LEU A 59 -6.38 -6.76 9.74
CA LEU A 59 -7.12 -5.79 10.52
C LEU A 59 -6.27 -5.30 11.68
N ARG A 60 -6.31 -4.01 11.97
CA ARG A 60 -5.73 -3.47 13.19
C ARG A 60 -6.76 -3.56 14.31
N ARG A 61 -6.43 -4.27 15.40
CA ARG A 61 -7.23 -4.26 16.63
C ARG A 61 -6.84 -3.04 17.46
N TRP A 62 -7.75 -2.48 18.25
CA TRP A 62 -7.43 -1.40 19.18
C TRP A 62 -6.20 -1.77 20.03
N GLY A 63 -5.13 -0.98 19.94
CA GLY A 63 -3.81 -1.28 20.53
C GLY A 63 -2.69 -1.47 19.50
N TYR A 64 -1.82 -2.47 19.77
CA TYR A 64 -0.61 -2.82 19.01
C TYR A 64 -0.77 -4.04 18.08
N ASP A 65 -1.80 -4.85 18.31
CA ASP A 65 -1.95 -6.15 17.65
C ASP A 65 -2.64 -6.03 16.28
N PHE A 66 -2.20 -6.86 15.35
CA PHE A 66 -2.85 -7.04 14.06
C PHE A 66 -3.55 -8.40 14.04
N LEU A 67 -4.67 -8.48 13.34
CA LEU A 67 -5.43 -9.71 13.13
C LEU A 67 -5.30 -10.07 11.65
N SER A 68 -4.83 -11.27 11.37
CA SER A 68 -4.93 -11.89 10.06
C SER A 68 -6.20 -12.72 10.01
N VAL A 69 -7.12 -12.35 9.14
CA VAL A 69 -8.34 -13.10 8.86
C VAL A 69 -8.20 -13.72 7.48
N ASN A 70 -8.18 -15.05 7.40
CA ASN A 70 -8.16 -15.73 6.11
C ASN A 70 -9.51 -15.54 5.41
N TYR A 71 -9.50 -15.08 4.16
CA TYR A 71 -10.73 -14.82 3.40
C TYR A 71 -11.50 -16.11 3.07
N ASP A 72 -10.79 -17.17 2.70
CA ASP A 72 -11.34 -18.49 2.37
C ASP A 72 -11.93 -19.20 3.61
N SER A 73 -11.48 -18.81 4.80
CA SER A 73 -11.95 -19.33 6.07
C SER A 73 -12.08 -18.21 7.10
N LEU A 74 -13.18 -17.45 7.00
CA LEU A 74 -13.57 -16.36 7.91
C LEU A 74 -13.62 -16.76 9.40
N LYS A 75 -13.50 -18.06 9.70
CA LYS A 75 -13.43 -18.61 11.08
C LYS A 75 -12.02 -18.53 11.68
N THR A 76 -10.99 -18.36 10.86
CA THR A 76 -9.60 -18.38 11.31
C THR A 76 -9.04 -16.96 11.45
N THR A 77 -9.15 -16.43 12.66
CA THR A 77 -8.51 -15.18 13.06
C THR A 77 -7.23 -15.51 13.83
N GLN A 78 -6.08 -15.05 13.32
CA GLN A 78 -4.80 -15.19 14.02
C GLN A 78 -4.28 -13.82 14.40
N VAL A 79 -3.88 -13.67 15.67
CA VAL A 79 -3.13 -12.49 16.10
C VAL A 79 -1.73 -12.57 15.49
N ILE A 80 -1.34 -11.53 14.77
CA ILE A 80 -0.02 -11.35 14.20
C ILE A 80 0.59 -10.08 14.80
N ASN A 81 1.85 -10.17 15.17
CA ASN A 81 2.57 -9.05 15.76
C ASN A 81 3.68 -8.64 14.80
N PRO A 82 3.66 -7.40 14.30
CA PRO A 82 4.76 -6.90 13.52
C PRO A 82 6.05 -6.95 14.35
N PRO A 83 7.18 -7.22 13.72
CA PRO A 83 8.46 -7.24 14.40
C PRO A 83 8.87 -5.81 14.78
N LEU A 84 9.84 -5.71 15.69
CA LEU A 84 10.63 -4.50 15.97
C LEU A 84 10.01 -3.42 16.87
N THR A 85 8.77 -3.57 17.36
CA THR A 85 8.24 -2.62 18.34
C THR A 85 7.03 -3.11 19.15
N ASN A 86 6.91 -2.61 20.38
CA ASN A 86 5.71 -2.67 21.23
C ASN A 86 4.91 -1.34 21.16
N SER A 87 5.17 -0.52 20.14
CA SER A 87 4.59 0.81 19.97
C SER A 87 3.53 0.85 18.86
N PRO A 88 2.70 1.90 18.77
CA PRO A 88 1.63 1.96 17.79
C PRO A 88 2.22 2.01 16.37
N ILE A 89 1.86 1.04 15.54
CA ILE A 89 2.27 0.97 14.14
C ILE A 89 1.15 1.46 13.23
N LYS A 90 1.51 2.19 12.17
CA LYS A 90 0.60 2.55 11.09
C LYS A 90 1.00 1.81 9.81
N ILE A 91 0.00 1.34 9.06
CA ILE A 91 0.19 0.76 7.73
C ILE A 91 0.25 1.90 6.72
N LEU A 92 1.38 2.02 6.02
CA LEU A 92 1.59 2.98 4.93
C LEU A 92 1.01 2.49 3.60
N GLY A 93 0.95 1.17 3.42
CA GLY A 93 0.38 0.50 2.27
C GLY A 93 0.69 -0.99 2.28
N TYR A 94 0.12 -1.72 1.34
CA TYR A 94 0.32 -3.16 1.17
C TYR A 94 0.44 -3.50 -0.32
N CYS A 95 1.23 -4.52 -0.64
CA CYS A 95 1.33 -5.03 -2.00
C CYS A 95 1.92 -6.45 -1.97
N ASN A 96 1.31 -7.40 -2.69
CA ASN A 96 1.84 -8.75 -2.86
C ASN A 96 2.21 -9.48 -1.55
N GLY A 97 1.41 -9.30 -0.50
CA GLY A 97 1.67 -9.88 0.84
C GLY A 97 2.74 -9.17 1.67
N LEU A 98 3.34 -8.10 1.16
CA LEU A 98 4.21 -7.19 1.91
C LEU A 98 3.43 -6.00 2.46
N LEU A 99 3.75 -5.63 3.70
CA LEU A 99 3.25 -4.45 4.38
C LEU A 99 4.37 -3.43 4.53
N ALA A 100 4.12 -2.17 4.15
CA ALA A 100 4.95 -1.05 4.54
C ALA A 100 4.39 -0.44 5.82
N LEU A 101 5.22 -0.35 6.85
CA LEU A 101 4.85 0.04 8.21
C LEU A 101 5.70 1.21 8.68
N ILE A 102 5.14 2.03 9.57
CA ILE A 102 5.87 3.06 10.32
C ILE A 102 5.54 2.94 11.80
N ASP A 103 6.53 3.07 12.66
CA ASP A 103 6.34 3.15 14.11
C ASP A 103 6.29 4.59 14.63
N ASP A 104 6.20 4.74 15.95
CA ASP A 104 6.17 6.03 16.65
C ASP A 104 7.50 6.78 16.66
N LYS A 105 8.60 6.14 16.22
CA LYS A 105 9.93 6.74 16.06
C LYS A 105 10.22 7.12 14.62
N ASP A 106 9.18 7.16 13.78
CA ASP A 106 9.25 7.40 12.34
C ASP A 106 10.16 6.42 11.58
N ARG A 107 10.41 5.23 12.14
CA ARG A 107 11.15 4.17 11.45
C ARG A 107 10.22 3.46 10.49
N ILE A 108 10.58 3.47 9.22
CA ILE A 108 9.84 2.78 8.17
C ILE A 108 10.45 1.40 7.97
N PHE A 109 9.61 0.37 7.86
CA PHE A 109 10.06 -0.98 7.59
C PHE A 109 9.05 -1.75 6.73
N LEU A 110 9.56 -2.68 5.94
CA LEU A 110 8.77 -3.67 5.24
C LEU A 110 8.63 -4.91 6.09
N TRP A 111 7.45 -5.51 6.08
CA TRP A 111 7.17 -6.75 6.80
C TRP A 111 6.36 -7.71 5.94
N ASN A 112 6.79 -8.98 5.92
CA ASN A 112 6.03 -10.08 5.37
C ASN A 112 5.45 -10.92 6.52
N PRO A 113 4.14 -10.83 6.82
CA PRO A 113 3.52 -11.58 7.90
C PRO A 113 3.68 -13.10 7.76
N SER A 114 3.63 -13.61 6.53
CA SER A 114 3.67 -15.04 6.25
C SER A 114 5.05 -15.64 6.54
N THR A 115 6.12 -14.96 6.13
CA THR A 115 7.51 -15.42 6.35
C THR A 115 8.12 -14.89 7.64
N ARG A 116 7.46 -13.93 8.31
CA ARG A 116 7.94 -13.18 9.48
C ARG A 116 9.24 -12.40 9.26
N LYS A 117 9.69 -12.27 8.01
CA LYS A 117 10.85 -11.45 7.65
C LYS A 117 10.47 -9.97 7.64
N SER A 118 11.39 -9.13 8.08
CA SER A 118 11.26 -7.68 8.02
C SER A 118 12.56 -7.01 7.65
N GLN A 119 12.46 -5.80 7.11
CA GLN A 119 13.59 -4.97 6.71
C GLN A 119 13.29 -3.52 7.05
N VAL A 120 14.14 -2.91 7.87
CA VAL A 120 14.10 -1.46 8.13
C VAL A 120 14.64 -0.72 6.92
N LEU A 121 13.95 0.32 6.49
CA LEU A 121 14.36 1.17 5.37
C LEU A 121 15.23 2.32 5.88
N PRO A 122 16.18 2.81 5.06
CA PRO A 122 16.95 4.00 5.41
C PRO A 122 16.01 5.19 5.67
N SER A 123 16.34 6.01 6.66
CA SER A 123 15.66 7.28 6.88
C SER A 123 16.00 8.27 5.76
N THR A 124 15.15 9.26 5.57
CA THR A 124 15.41 10.41 4.70
C THR A 124 15.02 11.68 5.42
N GLU A 125 15.87 12.69 5.32
CA GLU A 125 15.61 14.02 5.85
C GLU A 125 14.67 14.81 4.90
N ILE A 126 14.06 15.86 5.45
CA ILE A 126 13.30 16.87 4.69
C ILE A 126 14.31 17.91 4.21
N GLU A 127 14.38 18.16 2.90
CA GLU A 127 15.42 19.03 2.32
C GLU A 127 15.01 20.49 2.24
N PHE A 128 13.75 20.84 2.51
CA PHE A 128 13.35 22.25 2.63
C PHE A 128 13.55 22.75 4.07
N SER A 129 14.41 23.75 4.23
CA SER A 129 14.54 24.50 5.48
C SER A 129 13.35 25.43 5.65
N SER A 130 12.87 25.65 6.87
CA SER A 130 12.13 26.89 7.08
C SER A 130 12.29 27.46 8.48
N THR A 131 12.72 28.71 8.49
CA THR A 131 12.68 29.67 9.60
C THR A 131 11.28 30.24 9.87
N SER A 132 10.26 29.83 9.09
CA SER A 132 8.94 30.46 9.02
C SER A 132 7.78 29.44 8.94
N ILE A 133 7.98 28.22 9.45
CA ILE A 133 6.97 27.15 9.45
C ILE A 133 6.00 27.42 10.60
N SER A 134 4.71 27.49 10.31
CA SER A 134 3.65 27.69 11.30
C SER A 134 3.28 26.40 12.03
N SER A 135 3.51 25.24 11.40
CA SER A 135 3.00 23.93 11.83
C SER A 135 3.89 22.75 11.38
N ALA A 136 3.90 21.68 12.17
CA ALA A 136 4.67 20.47 11.83
C ALA A 136 4.28 19.95 10.43
N PRO A 137 5.26 19.61 9.57
CA PRO A 137 4.99 19.18 8.20
C PRO A 137 4.14 17.90 8.17
N SER A 138 3.19 17.86 7.25
CA SER A 138 2.37 16.68 7.02
C SER A 138 3.06 15.76 6.02
N THR A 139 3.20 14.47 6.40
CA THR A 139 3.79 13.45 5.54
C THR A 139 2.75 12.44 5.07
N TYR A 140 2.87 12.08 3.80
CA TYR A 140 1.98 11.20 3.06
C TYR A 140 2.79 10.09 2.41
N TYR A 141 2.22 8.89 2.36
CA TYR A 141 2.90 7.71 1.84
C TYR A 141 2.05 6.96 0.83
N GLY A 142 2.69 6.15 -0.02
CA GLY A 142 2.04 5.12 -0.81
C GLY A 142 3.04 4.04 -1.18
N PHE A 143 2.65 2.77 -1.08
CA PHE A 143 3.52 1.63 -1.30
C PHE A 143 2.94 0.73 -2.39
N GLY A 144 3.79 0.31 -3.33
CA GLY A 144 3.36 -0.58 -4.40
C GLY A 144 4.51 -1.27 -5.11
N TYR A 145 4.16 -2.22 -5.97
CA TYR A 145 5.09 -2.99 -6.79
C TYR A 145 4.97 -2.56 -8.25
N GLU A 146 6.10 -2.30 -8.87
CA GLU A 146 6.23 -2.01 -10.29
C GLU A 146 6.71 -3.32 -10.99
N PRO A 147 5.89 -3.93 -11.88
CA PRO A 147 6.19 -5.23 -12.48
C PRO A 147 7.23 -5.27 -13.60
N ILE A 148 7.37 -4.20 -14.40
CA ILE A 148 8.36 -4.02 -15.48
C ILE A 148 9.76 -3.91 -14.89
N SER A 149 9.96 -2.98 -13.96
CA SER A 149 11.22 -2.83 -13.26
C SER A 149 11.37 -3.79 -12.10
N ASP A 150 10.41 -4.68 -11.82
CA ASP A 150 10.45 -5.70 -10.75
C ASP A 150 11.01 -5.13 -9.44
N ASP A 151 10.33 -4.08 -8.96
CA ASP A 151 10.77 -3.30 -7.82
C ASP A 151 9.59 -2.86 -6.95
N TYR A 152 9.81 -2.90 -5.63
CA TYR A 152 8.87 -2.31 -4.69
C TYR A 152 9.26 -0.88 -4.42
N LYS A 153 8.31 0.03 -4.58
CA LYS A 153 8.51 1.45 -4.41
C LYS A 153 7.65 1.98 -3.27
N LEU A 154 8.25 2.87 -2.47
CA LEU A 154 7.55 3.64 -1.44
C LEU A 154 7.67 5.13 -1.77
N VAL A 155 6.54 5.76 -2.08
CA VAL A 155 6.44 7.20 -2.28
C VAL A 155 6.25 7.86 -0.93
N ARG A 156 7.01 8.93 -0.67
CA ARG A 156 6.86 9.83 0.47
C ARG A 156 6.68 11.24 -0.06
N MET A 157 5.59 11.90 0.31
CA MET A 157 5.36 13.32 0.05
C MET A 157 5.26 14.07 1.36
N VAL A 158 5.95 15.19 1.47
CA VAL A 158 5.92 16.07 2.64
C VAL A 158 5.38 17.41 2.21
N GLN A 159 4.43 17.95 2.96
CA GLN A 159 3.83 19.26 2.71
C GLN A 159 3.87 20.12 3.97
N SER A 160 4.20 21.39 3.82
CA SER A 160 4.18 22.35 4.91
C SER A 160 3.63 23.70 4.45
N HIS A 161 2.92 24.36 5.36
CA HIS A 161 2.29 25.65 5.15
C HIS A 161 3.03 26.72 5.94
N GLY A 162 3.32 27.85 5.29
CA GLY A 162 3.82 29.05 5.96
C GLY A 162 2.72 29.73 6.79
N ASN A 163 3.09 30.78 7.53
CA ASN A 163 2.09 31.67 8.12
C ASN A 163 1.24 32.30 7.00
N ASN A 164 -0.08 32.38 7.22
CA ASN A 164 -1.08 32.99 6.32
C ASN A 164 -1.31 32.30 4.96
N ASP A 165 -0.98 31.01 4.80
CA ASP A 165 -1.16 30.24 3.55
C ASP A 165 -0.41 30.79 2.31
N GLU A 166 0.48 31.78 2.47
CA GLU A 166 1.22 32.40 1.35
C GLU A 166 2.33 31.50 0.78
N TYR A 167 2.85 30.56 1.58
CA TYR A 167 3.94 29.67 1.20
C TYR A 167 3.53 28.22 1.35
N PHE A 168 3.67 27.46 0.26
CA PHE A 168 3.47 26.02 0.24
C PHE A 168 4.79 25.34 -0.13
N HIS A 169 5.38 24.64 0.85
CA HIS A 169 6.54 23.80 0.60
C HIS A 169 6.07 22.39 0.36
N SER A 170 6.54 21.77 -0.71
CA SER A 170 6.35 20.36 -0.93
C SER A 170 7.66 19.68 -1.32
N GLU A 171 7.79 18.43 -0.92
CA GLU A 171 8.85 17.54 -1.33
C GLU A 171 8.22 16.19 -1.65
N ALA A 172 8.65 15.56 -2.72
CA ALA A 172 8.31 14.19 -3.03
C ALA A 172 9.58 13.36 -3.25
N LYS A 173 9.63 12.18 -2.61
CA LYS A 173 10.72 11.21 -2.72
C LYS A 173 10.15 9.83 -2.98
N VAL A 174 10.90 9.02 -3.73
CA VAL A 174 10.60 7.62 -3.99
C VAL A 174 11.74 6.77 -3.45
N TYR A 175 11.44 5.82 -2.60
CA TYR A 175 12.34 4.75 -2.22
C TYR A 175 12.18 3.58 -3.18
N SER A 176 13.30 3.04 -3.65
CA SER A 176 13.38 1.79 -4.40
C SER A 176 13.94 0.70 -3.48
N LEU A 177 13.24 -0.42 -3.36
CA LEU A 177 13.73 -1.56 -2.58
C LEU A 177 14.95 -2.19 -3.25
N ARG A 178 14.94 -2.27 -4.58
CA ARG A 178 16.06 -2.82 -5.37
C ARG A 178 17.36 -2.07 -5.14
N SER A 179 17.35 -0.74 -5.21
CA SER A 179 18.55 0.07 -4.99
C SER A 179 18.78 0.42 -3.52
N ASN A 180 17.81 0.12 -2.66
CA ASN A 180 17.81 0.43 -1.24
C ASN A 180 18.12 1.91 -0.94
N CYS A 181 17.56 2.82 -1.73
CA CYS A 181 17.81 4.25 -1.57
C CYS A 181 16.58 5.10 -1.88
N TRP A 182 16.55 6.30 -1.29
CA TRP A 182 15.59 7.35 -1.61
C TRP A 182 16.13 8.23 -2.73
N ARG A 183 15.24 8.64 -3.63
CA ARG A 183 15.51 9.65 -4.66
C ARG A 183 14.42 10.71 -4.67
N ARG A 184 14.81 11.97 -4.81
CA ARG A 184 13.88 13.08 -5.00
C ARG A 184 13.22 13.02 -6.38
N ILE A 185 11.93 13.29 -6.42
CA ILE A 185 11.15 13.45 -7.66
C ILE A 185 10.56 14.86 -7.72
N LYS A 186 9.84 15.18 -8.79
CA LYS A 186 9.23 16.50 -8.97
C LYS A 186 8.30 16.82 -7.80
N ASP A 187 8.44 18.04 -7.28
CA ASP A 187 7.59 18.58 -6.23
C ASP A 187 6.12 18.64 -6.70
N VAL A 188 5.20 18.54 -5.75
CA VAL A 188 3.76 18.42 -6.04
C VAL A 188 3.08 19.78 -5.94
N CYS A 189 2.12 20.03 -6.84
CA CYS A 189 1.34 21.27 -6.87
C CYS A 189 -0.14 21.02 -6.51
N PHE A 190 -0.37 20.24 -5.46
CA PHE A 190 -1.70 19.92 -4.94
C PHE A 190 -1.63 19.72 -3.42
N TYR A 191 -2.77 19.84 -2.75
CA TYR A 191 -2.87 19.83 -1.30
C TYR A 191 -3.51 18.54 -0.81
N LEU A 192 -2.88 17.92 0.18
CA LEU A 192 -3.42 16.77 0.90
C LEU A 192 -3.90 17.25 2.29
N LYS A 193 -5.09 16.82 2.72
CA LYS A 193 -5.67 17.26 4.02
C LYS A 193 -6.08 16.12 4.96
N ASN A 194 -6.56 15.00 4.42
CA ASN A 194 -7.27 13.99 5.22
C ASN A 194 -6.54 12.66 5.30
N ARG A 195 -6.40 11.96 4.16
CA ARG A 195 -5.84 10.61 4.12
C ARG A 195 -4.34 10.65 3.88
N LYS A 196 -3.57 10.21 4.88
CA LYS A 196 -2.11 10.18 4.82
C LYS A 196 -1.54 9.07 3.93
N PHE A 197 -2.35 8.11 3.52
CA PHE A 197 -1.89 6.90 2.84
C PHE A 197 -2.63 6.69 1.52
N GLY A 198 -1.86 6.44 0.47
CA GLY A 198 -2.37 6.18 -0.87
C GLY A 198 -2.69 4.70 -1.06
N PHE A 199 -3.52 4.40 -2.05
CA PHE A 199 -3.87 3.03 -2.43
C PHE A 199 -3.32 2.72 -3.82
N LEU A 200 -2.97 1.46 -4.06
CA LEU A 200 -2.45 1.00 -5.35
C LEU A 200 -3.61 0.51 -6.24
N ALA A 201 -3.72 1.05 -7.45
CA ALA A 201 -4.61 0.54 -8.48
C ALA A 201 -3.98 0.76 -9.86
N ASN A 202 -4.10 -0.22 -10.77
CA ASN A 202 -3.57 -0.13 -12.14
C ASN A 202 -2.11 0.39 -12.22
N ASN A 203 -1.23 -0.17 -11.39
CA ASN A 203 0.19 0.22 -11.32
C ASN A 203 0.46 1.69 -10.96
N ALA A 204 -0.51 2.38 -10.36
CA ALA A 204 -0.38 3.73 -9.86
C ALA A 204 -0.87 3.84 -8.42
N LEU A 205 -0.24 4.73 -7.66
CA LEU A 205 -0.64 5.06 -6.29
C LEU A 205 -1.56 6.27 -6.30
N HIS A 206 -2.66 6.21 -5.55
CA HIS A 206 -3.71 7.22 -5.63
C HIS A 206 -3.97 7.91 -4.30
N TRP A 207 -4.21 9.22 -4.37
CA TRP A 207 -4.61 10.05 -3.23
C TRP A 207 -5.74 11.00 -3.60
N MET A 208 -6.58 11.30 -2.61
CA MET A 208 -7.56 12.38 -2.71
C MET A 208 -6.88 13.69 -2.33
N VAL A 209 -6.94 14.67 -3.24
CA VAL A 209 -6.22 15.95 -3.15
C VAL A 209 -7.12 17.13 -3.46
N PHE A 210 -6.66 18.34 -3.16
CA PHE A 210 -7.28 19.60 -3.52
C PHE A 210 -6.33 20.41 -4.39
N LYS A 211 -6.86 21.17 -5.37
CA LYS A 211 -6.04 22.03 -6.24
C LYS A 211 -5.55 23.29 -5.53
N THR A 212 -6.32 23.80 -4.58
CA THR A 212 -5.97 24.97 -3.75
C THR A 212 -6.29 24.71 -2.28
N PRO A 213 -5.68 25.46 -1.33
CA PRO A 213 -5.97 25.29 0.09
C PRO A 213 -7.43 25.60 0.44
N GLN A 214 -8.07 26.53 -0.26
CA GLN A 214 -9.45 26.98 0.03
C GLN A 214 -10.51 26.18 -0.75
N SER A 215 -10.11 25.30 -1.67
CA SER A 215 -11.05 24.50 -2.47
C SER A 215 -11.67 23.38 -1.64
N ASP A 216 -12.98 23.22 -1.75
CA ASP A 216 -13.72 22.03 -1.28
C ASP A 216 -13.80 20.94 -2.34
N ASN A 217 -13.47 21.26 -3.60
CA ASN A 217 -13.48 20.30 -4.71
C ASN A 217 -12.30 19.33 -4.57
N ARG A 218 -12.64 18.08 -4.24
CA ARG A 218 -11.69 16.96 -4.19
C ARG A 218 -11.37 16.50 -5.62
N ASN A 219 -10.12 16.11 -5.81
CA ASN A 219 -9.62 15.53 -7.04
C ASN A 219 -8.91 14.22 -6.70
N LEU A 220 -8.84 13.30 -7.64
CA LEU A 220 -8.04 12.08 -7.51
C LEU A 220 -6.74 12.30 -8.28
N VAL A 221 -5.60 12.10 -7.62
CA VAL A 221 -4.29 12.07 -8.29
C VAL A 221 -3.75 10.65 -8.25
N GLY A 222 -3.19 10.19 -9.36
CA GLY A 222 -2.47 8.93 -9.49
C GLY A 222 -1.00 9.18 -9.80
N PHE A 223 -0.10 8.54 -9.08
CA PHE A 223 1.34 8.48 -9.36
C PHE A 223 1.67 7.15 -10.02
N ASN A 224 2.02 7.16 -11.29
CA ASN A 224 2.38 5.94 -12.01
C ASN A 224 3.76 5.45 -11.55
N LEU A 225 3.86 4.20 -11.07
CA LEU A 225 5.11 3.69 -10.50
C LEU A 225 6.22 3.47 -11.54
N GLY A 226 5.86 3.24 -12.80
CA GLY A 226 6.81 2.99 -13.89
C GLY A 226 7.40 4.28 -14.47
N SER A 227 6.53 5.22 -14.85
CA SER A 227 6.96 6.54 -15.36
C SER A 227 7.37 7.52 -14.26
N GLU A 228 6.92 7.29 -13.02
CA GLU A 228 7.11 8.19 -11.88
C GLU A 228 6.53 9.59 -12.08
N GLU A 229 5.37 9.65 -12.73
CA GLU A 229 4.65 10.87 -13.03
C GLU A 229 3.27 10.91 -12.37
N PHE A 230 2.88 12.11 -11.92
CA PHE A 230 1.57 12.38 -11.35
C PHE A 230 0.57 12.79 -12.44
N HIS A 231 -0.63 12.22 -12.37
CA HIS A 231 -1.72 12.48 -13.29
C HIS A 231 -3.02 12.67 -12.50
N PHE A 232 -3.83 13.65 -12.89
CA PHE A 232 -5.16 13.82 -12.31
C PHE A 232 -6.14 12.87 -13.01
N LEU A 233 -7.02 12.26 -12.21
CA LEU A 233 -8.14 11.46 -12.69
C LEU A 233 -9.43 12.22 -12.40
N GLU A 234 -10.33 12.18 -13.37
CA GLU A 234 -11.66 12.76 -13.23
C GLU A 234 -12.54 11.89 -12.33
N LEU A 235 -13.13 12.53 -11.33
CA LEU A 235 -14.14 11.91 -10.47
C LEU A 235 -15.52 12.05 -11.11
N PRO A 236 -16.48 11.15 -10.79
CA PRO A 236 -17.85 11.34 -11.24
C PRO A 236 -18.44 12.59 -10.58
N ASP A 237 -19.32 13.30 -11.28
CA ASP A 237 -19.89 14.57 -10.83
C ASP A 237 -20.66 14.46 -9.50
N PHE A 238 -21.09 13.24 -9.16
CA PHE A 238 -21.83 12.89 -7.95
C PHE A 238 -20.97 12.32 -6.81
N CYS A 239 -19.63 12.21 -6.98
CA CYS A 239 -18.71 11.75 -5.92
C CYS A 239 -18.44 12.84 -4.85
N LEU A 240 -19.42 13.70 -4.61
CA LEU A 240 -19.37 14.69 -3.55
C LEU A 240 -19.85 14.03 -2.27
N ASP A 241 -18.91 13.39 -1.57
CA ASP A 241 -18.99 13.25 -0.10
C ASP A 241 -19.02 14.67 0.49
N LYS A 242 -20.19 15.33 0.43
CA LYS A 242 -20.59 16.18 1.54
C LYS A 242 -20.82 15.20 2.67
N LEU A 243 -19.75 14.92 3.44
CA LEU A 243 -19.90 14.43 4.81
C LEU A 243 -20.69 15.53 5.54
N PHE A 244 -22.02 15.46 5.44
CA PHE A 244 -22.91 16.24 6.27
C PHE A 244 -22.69 15.73 7.69
N TRP A 245 -21.95 16.50 8.48
CA TRP A 245 -21.83 16.28 9.93
C TRP A 245 -23.12 16.70 10.65
N GLU A 246 -24.27 16.31 10.11
CA GLU A 246 -25.52 16.34 10.87
C GLU A 246 -25.80 14.93 11.34
N ILE A 247 -25.68 14.78 12.65
CA ILE A 247 -25.95 13.58 13.44
C ILE A 247 -27.40 13.14 13.11
N ASN A 248 -27.57 12.24 12.12
CA ASN A 248 -28.49 11.09 12.18
C ASN A 248 -28.77 10.32 10.87
N ASN A 249 -28.19 10.64 9.70
CA ASN A 249 -28.35 9.77 8.51
C ASN A 249 -27.09 9.84 7.61
N PHE A 250 -26.20 8.84 7.70
CA PHE A 250 -25.06 8.75 6.79
C PHE A 250 -25.45 7.93 5.57
N VAL A 251 -25.78 8.60 4.46
CA VAL A 251 -25.87 7.92 3.18
C VAL A 251 -24.46 7.59 2.70
N VAL A 252 -24.11 6.30 2.64
CA VAL A 252 -22.82 5.86 2.10
C VAL A 252 -23.02 5.35 0.69
N ASP A 253 -22.45 6.08 -0.27
CA ASP A 253 -22.44 5.70 -1.67
C ASP A 253 -21.11 5.09 -2.07
N VAL A 254 -21.15 3.83 -2.53
CA VAL A 254 -19.98 3.13 -3.04
C VAL A 254 -19.95 3.25 -4.57
N TRP A 255 -18.93 3.91 -5.09
CA TRP A 255 -18.69 4.08 -6.53
C TRP A 255 -17.53 3.20 -7.00
N ILE A 256 -17.66 2.61 -8.19
CA ILE A 256 -16.66 1.73 -8.80
C ILE A 256 -16.30 2.26 -10.18
N MET A 257 -15.01 2.50 -10.43
CA MET A 257 -14.47 2.81 -11.75
C MET A 257 -14.30 1.49 -12.53
N LYS A 258 -15.10 1.27 -13.57
CA LYS A 258 -15.03 0.03 -14.37
C LYS A 258 -13.84 0.00 -15.32
N GLU A 259 -13.50 1.14 -15.89
CA GLU A 259 -12.36 1.31 -16.78
C GLU A 259 -11.43 2.38 -16.21
N TYR A 260 -10.19 2.01 -15.97
CA TYR A 260 -9.25 2.89 -15.27
C TYR A 260 -9.03 4.21 -16.04
N GLY A 261 -9.22 5.34 -15.36
CA GLY A 261 -9.04 6.67 -15.94
C GLY A 261 -10.20 7.20 -16.78
N VAL A 262 -11.27 6.41 -17.00
CA VAL A 262 -12.41 6.82 -17.82
C VAL A 262 -13.56 7.32 -16.94
N LYS A 263 -13.85 8.63 -16.97
CA LYS A 263 -14.89 9.26 -16.14
C LYS A 263 -16.27 8.61 -16.33
N GLN A 264 -16.62 8.25 -17.57
CA GLN A 264 -17.92 7.68 -17.90
C GLN A 264 -18.10 6.24 -17.39
N SER A 265 -17.02 5.59 -16.96
CA SER A 265 -17.03 4.20 -16.48
C SER A 265 -17.38 4.07 -14.99
N TRP A 266 -17.51 5.18 -14.27
CA TRP A 266 -17.90 5.18 -12.87
C TRP A 266 -19.36 4.76 -12.72
N ILE A 267 -19.60 3.71 -11.93
CA ILE A 267 -20.95 3.27 -11.59
C ILE A 267 -21.17 3.30 -10.08
N LYS A 268 -22.38 3.68 -9.66
CA LYS A 268 -22.81 3.55 -8.27
C LYS A 268 -23.18 2.09 -8.01
N SER A 269 -22.46 1.44 -7.10
CA SER A 269 -22.63 0.03 -6.79
C SER A 269 -23.67 -0.21 -5.70
N ILE A 270 -23.59 0.52 -4.59
CA ILE A 270 -24.48 0.35 -3.43
C ILE A 270 -24.71 1.70 -2.76
N SER A 271 -25.93 1.94 -2.27
CA SER A 271 -26.30 3.07 -1.42
C SER A 271 -26.90 2.52 -0.13
N TRP A 272 -26.37 2.95 1.01
CA TRP A 272 -26.93 2.64 2.33
C TRP A 272 -27.55 3.93 2.86
N ASN A 273 -28.78 3.87 3.38
CA ASN A 273 -29.44 4.98 4.06
C ASN A 273 -29.43 4.77 5.57
#